data_AF-R9MHS0-F1
#
_entry.id   AF-R9MHS0-F1
#
_cell.length_a   1.000
_cell.length_b   1.000
_cell.length_c   1.000
_cell.angle_alpha   90.00
_cell.angle_beta   90.00
_cell.angle_gamma   90.00
#
_symmetry.space_group_name_H-M   'P 1'
#
loop_
_entity.id
_entity.type
_entity.pdbx_description
1 polymer ?
#
loop_
_entity_poly.entity_id
_entity_poly.type
_entity_poly.pdbx_seq_one_letter_code
_entity_poly.pdbx_strand_id
1 'polypeptide(L)'
;MPGYHITPRPVVEEILRLHIEEGYTYRQLADKFNKPFKTIQNTIYNEYKKQRLLVEHGKVPKRPSSFLTPTADQYLALQKENRQLRMENELLRNFHQKLGKK
;
A
#
# COMPACT_ATOMS: atom_id res chain seq x y z
N MET A 1 -15.23 -0.84 -12.90
CA MET A 1 -13.85 -1.19 -12.49
C MET A 1 -13.91 -2.57 -11.85
N PRO A 2 -13.31 -3.62 -12.44
CA PRO A 2 -13.33 -4.93 -11.80
C PRO A 2 -12.53 -4.83 -10.51
N GLY A 3 -13.16 -5.14 -9.38
CA GLY A 3 -12.53 -5.09 -8.07
C GLY A 3 -11.29 -5.98 -8.06
N TYR A 4 -10.16 -5.41 -7.66
CA TYR A 4 -8.97 -6.20 -7.35
C TYR A 4 -9.34 -7.14 -6.20
N HIS A 5 -9.68 -8.39 -6.51
CA HIS A 5 -9.78 -9.43 -5.50
C HIS A 5 -8.37 -9.67 -4.98
N ILE A 6 -8.05 -9.04 -3.85
CA ILE A 6 -6.77 -9.23 -3.16
C ILE A 6 -6.77 -10.68 -2.65
N THR A 7 -5.96 -11.53 -3.26
CA THR A 7 -5.75 -12.90 -2.79
C THR A 7 -5.22 -12.82 -1.34
N PRO A 8 -5.85 -13.49 -0.36
CA PRO A 8 -5.38 -13.45 1.02
C PRO A 8 -3.93 -13.90 1.13
N ARG A 9 -3.16 -13.28 2.03
CA ARG A 9 -1.73 -13.59 2.19
C ARG A 9 -1.43 -15.09 2.42
N PRO A 10 -2.19 -15.83 3.25
CA PRO A 10 -1.96 -17.27 3.43
C PRO A 10 -2.09 -18.07 2.13
N VAL A 11 -3.01 -17.68 1.24
CA VAL A 11 -3.19 -18.34 -0.05
C VAL A 11 -2.00 -18.07 -0.97
N VAL A 12 -1.45 -16.85 -0.94
CA VAL A 12 -0.26 -16.49 -1.71
C VAL A 12 0.96 -17.29 -1.23
N GLU A 13 1.13 -17.45 0.08
CA GLU A 13 2.22 -18.21 0.67
C GLU A 13 2.14 -19.69 0.28
N GLU A 14 0.95 -20.29 0.32
CA GLU A 14 0.76 -21.68 -0.12
C GLU A 14 1.00 -21.84 -1.64
N ILE A 15 0.56 -20.89 -2.48
CA ILE A 15 0.86 -20.89 -3.92
C ILE A 15 2.38 -20.90 -4.16
N LEU A 16 3.13 -20.08 -3.42
CA LEU A 16 4.59 -20.02 -3.53
C LEU A 16 5.24 -21.32 -3.05
N ARG A 17 4.80 -21.86 -1.91
CA ARG A 17 5.30 -23.12 -1.35
C ARG A 17 5.17 -24.26 -2.37
N LEU A 18 3.97 -24.46 -2.93
CA LEU A 18 3.70 -25.48 -3.93
C LEU A 18 4.51 -25.27 -5.23
N HIS A 19 4.72 -24.02 -5.63
CA HIS A 19 5.49 -23.71 -6.84
C HIS A 19 7.00 -23.96 -6.66
N ILE A 20 7.55 -23.57 -5.51
CA ILE A 20 9.00 -23.60 -5.23
C ILE A 20 9.44 -24.97 -4.74
N GLU A 21 8.74 -25.54 -3.76
CA GLU A 21 9.14 -26.78 -3.08
C GLU A 21 8.66 -28.01 -3.83
N GLU A 22 7.41 -27.98 -4.31
CA GLU A 22 6.77 -29.14 -4.96
C GLU A 22 6.80 -29.06 -6.50
N GLY A 23 7.30 -27.95 -7.07
CA GLY A 23 7.48 -27.79 -8.51
C GLY A 23 6.18 -27.67 -9.32
N TYR A 24 5.07 -27.28 -8.69
CA TYR A 24 3.79 -27.15 -9.38
C TYR A 24 3.85 -26.11 -10.50
N THR A 25 3.27 -26.47 -11.66
CA THR A 25 3.13 -25.55 -12.79
C THR A 25 2.02 -24.51 -12.55
N TYR A 26 2.10 -23.37 -13.24
CA TYR A 26 1.07 -22.33 -13.15
C TYR A 26 -0.35 -22.84 -13.49
N ARG A 27 -0.46 -23.83 -14.38
CA ARG A 27 -1.75 -24.40 -14.78
C ARG A 27 -2.33 -25.28 -13.67
N GLN A 28 -1.52 -26.14 -13.05
CA GLN A 28 -1.95 -26.95 -11.91
C GLN A 28 -2.36 -26.08 -10.71
N LEU A 29 -1.66 -24.97 -10.48
CA LEU A 29 -2.01 -24.01 -9.43
C LEU A 29 -3.31 -23.25 -9.76
N ALA A 30 -3.52 -22.89 -11.02
CA ALA A 30 -4.76 -22.26 -11.47
C ALA A 30 -5.97 -23.16 -11.20
N ASP A 31 -5.85 -24.45 -11.52
CA ASP A 31 -6.87 -25.45 -11.29
C ASP A 31 -7.08 -25.70 -9.78
N LYS A 32 -5.99 -25.88 -9.00
CA LYS A 32 -6.04 -26.15 -7.56
C LYS A 32 -6.69 -25.03 -6.75
N PHE A 33 -6.41 -23.76 -7.08
CA PHE A 33 -6.95 -22.61 -6.35
C PHE A 33 -8.19 -21.99 -7.01
N ASN A 34 -8.66 -22.58 -8.11
CA ASN A 34 -9.74 -22.05 -8.94
C ASN A 34 -9.54 -20.55 -9.27
N LYS A 35 -8.32 -20.22 -9.73
CA LYS A 35 -7.93 -18.87 -10.11
C LYS A 35 -7.51 -18.83 -11.58
N PRO A 36 -7.73 -17.72 -12.30
CA PRO A 36 -7.21 -17.57 -13.65
C PRO A 36 -5.70 -17.75 -13.71
N PHE A 37 -5.21 -18.39 -14.78
CA PHE A 37 -3.78 -18.58 -15.03
C PHE A 37 -2.97 -17.29 -14.86
N LYS A 38 -3.44 -16.18 -15.46
CA LYS A 38 -2.79 -14.87 -15.35
C LYS A 38 -2.72 -14.37 -13.91
N THR A 39 -3.70 -14.69 -13.06
CA THR A 39 -3.70 -14.28 -11.65
C THR A 39 -2.61 -15.01 -10.88
N ILE A 40 -2.44 -16.33 -11.10
CA ILE A 40 -1.36 -17.11 -10.50
C ILE A 40 0.01 -16.60 -10.96
N GLN A 41 0.18 -16.43 -12.28
CA GLN A 41 1.42 -15.92 -12.85
C GLN A 41 1.80 -14.55 -12.29
N ASN A 42 0.85 -13.61 -12.24
CA ASN A 42 1.08 -12.27 -11.68
C ASN A 42 1.39 -12.33 -10.18
N THR A 43 0.74 -13.22 -9.43
CA THR A 43 0.96 -13.41 -7.99
C THR A 43 2.41 -13.82 -7.73
N ILE A 44 2.88 -14.87 -8.41
CA ILE A 44 4.25 -15.38 -8.27
C ILE A 44 5.27 -14.32 -8.71
N TYR A 45 5.06 -13.70 -9.87
CA TYR A 45 5.94 -12.63 -10.37
C TYR A 45 6.07 -11.46 -9.39
N ASN A 46 4.95 -10.98 -8.84
CA ASN A 46 4.95 -9.85 -7.91
C ASN A 46 5.66 -10.18 -6.60
N GLU A 47 5.54 -11.41 -6.10
CA GLU A 47 6.24 -11.84 -4.89
C GLU A 47 7.75 -11.95 -5.11
N TYR A 48 8.21 -12.54 -6.22
CA TYR A 48 9.64 -12.53 -6.56
C TYR A 48 10.19 -11.12 -6.77
N LYS A 49 9.43 -10.24 -7.41
CA LYS A 49 9.82 -8.83 -7.55
C LYS A 49 9.97 -8.15 -6.19
N LYS A 50 9.06 -8.39 -5.23
CA LYS A 50 9.17 -7.85 -3.86
C LYS A 50 10.41 -8.38 -3.14
N GLN A 51 10.67 -9.68 -3.24
CA GLN A 51 11.86 -10.31 -2.63
C GLN A 51 13.15 -9.72 -3.21
N ARG A 52 13.24 -9.59 -4.54
CA ARG A 52 14.37 -8.94 -5.20
C ARG A 52 14.59 -7.51 -4.73
N LEU A 53 13.54 -6.70 -4.68
CA LEU A 53 13.65 -5.30 -4.23
C LEU A 53 14.01 -5.19 -2.74
N LEU A 54 13.56 -6.14 -1.91
CA LEU A 54 13.99 -6.24 -0.52
C LEU A 54 15.51 -6.49 -0.42
N VAL A 55 16.04 -7.40 -1.22
CA VAL A 55 17.47 -7.72 -1.25
C VAL A 55 18.30 -6.56 -1.83
N GLU A 56 17.86 -5.97 -2.95
CA GLU A 56 18.60 -4.92 -3.67
C GLU A 56 18.56 -3.55 -2.96
N HIS A 57 17.43 -3.19 -2.34
CA HIS A 57 17.22 -1.84 -1.78
C HIS A 57 16.93 -1.81 -0.28
N GLY A 58 16.90 -2.97 0.39
CA GLY A 58 16.59 -3.07 1.82
C GLY A 58 15.17 -2.62 2.20
N LYS A 59 14.27 -2.45 1.21
CA LYS A 59 12.93 -1.88 1.42
C LYS A 59 11.89 -2.65 0.60
N VAL A 60 10.81 -3.04 1.26
CA VAL A 60 9.62 -3.56 0.57
C VAL A 60 8.98 -2.41 -0.23
N PRO A 61 8.59 -2.61 -1.49
CA PRO A 61 7.87 -1.59 -2.26
C PRO A 61 6.64 -1.13 -1.49
N LYS A 62 6.59 0.16 -1.13
CA LYS A 62 5.39 0.75 -0.53
C LYS A 62 4.25 0.58 -1.53
N ARG A 63 3.08 0.12 -1.07
CA ARG A 63 1.87 0.10 -1.91
C ARG A 63 1.71 1.50 -2.53
N PRO A 64 1.45 1.61 -3.84
CA PRO A 64 1.14 2.90 -4.42
C PRO A 64 0.02 3.50 -3.58
N SER A 65 0.28 4.69 -3.07
CA SER A 65 -0.63 5.34 -2.16
C SER A 65 -1.95 5.52 -2.91
N SER A 66 -3.04 4.96 -2.41
CA SER A 66 -4.39 5.21 -2.94
C SER A 66 -4.88 6.61 -2.57
N PHE A 67 -4.01 7.51 -2.12
CA PHE A 67 -4.38 8.91 -2.00
C PHE A 67 -4.65 9.41 -3.42
N LEU A 68 -5.89 9.83 -3.64
CA LEU A 68 -6.28 10.65 -4.78
C LEU A 68 -5.22 11.73 -4.90
N THR A 69 -4.44 11.73 -5.99
CA THR A 69 -3.58 12.86 -6.30
C THR A 69 -4.51 14.07 -6.43
N PRO A 70 -4.49 15.03 -5.49
CA PRO A 70 -5.40 16.16 -5.57
C PRO A 70 -5.10 16.91 -6.85
N THR A 71 -6.14 17.45 -7.49
CA THR A 71 -5.92 18.41 -8.58
C THR A 71 -5.12 19.60 -8.04
N ALA A 72 -4.45 20.36 -8.92
CA ALA A 72 -3.67 21.53 -8.50
C ALA A 72 -4.48 22.50 -7.62
N ASP A 73 -5.76 22.68 -7.94
CA ASP A 73 -6.68 23.53 -7.18
C ASP A 73 -6.99 22.96 -5.78
N GLN A 74 -7.21 21.64 -5.67
CA GLN A 74 -7.41 20.98 -4.37
C GLN A 74 -6.15 21.06 -3.51
N TYR A 75 -4.96 20.93 -4.11
CA TYR A 75 -3.69 21.07 -3.40
C TYR A 75 -3.51 22.51 -2.86
N LEU A 76 -3.81 23.53 -3.68
CA LEU A 76 -3.75 24.93 -3.25
C LEU A 76 -4.76 25.25 -2.14
N ALA A 77 -5.97 24.69 -2.20
CA ALA A 77 -6.97 24.83 -1.14
C ALA A 77 -6.47 24.22 0.19
N LEU A 78 -5.97 22.97 0.14
CA LEU A 78 -5.41 22.29 1.31
C LEU A 78 -4.20 23.01 1.91
N GLN A 79 -3.38 23.65 1.07
CA GLN A 79 -2.23 24.44 1.55
C GLN A 79 -2.68 25.71 2.30
N LYS A 80 -3.70 26.41 1.78
CA LYS A 80 -4.28 27.59 2.45
C LYS A 80 -4.91 27.21 3.78
N GLU A 81 -5.70 26.13 3.81
CA GLU A 81 -6.34 25.61 5.02
C GLU A 81 -5.31 25.24 6.09
N ASN A 82 -4.27 24.48 5.72
CA ASN A 82 -3.19 24.14 6.65
C ASN A 82 -2.47 25.37 7.23
N ARG A 83 -2.27 26.41 6.42
CA ARG A 83 -1.67 27.66 6.90
C ARG A 83 -2.57 28.33 7.94
N GLN A 84 -3.88 28.38 7.70
CA GLN A 84 -4.85 28.96 8.62
C GLN A 84 -4.92 28.17 9.94
N LEU A 85 -5.00 26.84 9.87
CA LEU A 85 -5.01 25.97 11.04
C LEU A 85 -3.73 26.11 11.89
N ARG A 86 -2.58 26.35 11.27
CA ARG A 86 -1.32 26.60 12.00
C ARG A 86 -1.38 27.91 12.79
N MET A 87 -1.87 28.98 12.17
CA MET A 87 -2.03 30.27 12.84
C MET A 87 -3.03 30.18 14.00
N GLU A 88 -4.16 29.49 13.78
CA GLU A 88 -5.16 29.28 14.83
C GLU A 88 -4.61 28.47 16.00
N ASN A 89 -3.89 27.38 15.73
CA ASN A 89 -3.21 26.60 16.76
C ASN A 89 -2.17 27.42 17.53
N GLU A 90 -1.44 28.31 16.86
CA GLU A 90 -0.47 29.20 17.51
C GLU A 90 -1.17 30.21 18.43
N LEU A 91 -2.27 30.82 17.99
CA LEU A 91 -3.09 31.70 18.81
C LEU A 91 -3.62 30.98 20.05
N LEU A 92 -4.14 29.76 19.89
CA LEU A 92 -4.62 28.92 20.99
C LEU A 92 -3.48 28.57 21.96
N ARG A 93 -2.30 28.19 21.46
CA ARG A 93 -1.12 27.93 22.29
C ARG A 93 -0.71 29.15 23.10
N ASN A 94 -0.69 30.33 22.47
CA ASN A 94 -0.36 31.59 23.13
C ASN A 94 -1.41 31.97 24.18
N PHE A 95 -2.69 31.72 23.91
CA PHE A 95 -3.77 31.93 24.86
C PHE A 95 -3.63 31.01 26.09
N HIS A 96 -3.38 29.72 25.88
CA HIS A 96 -3.16 28.77 26.97
C HIS A 96 -1.90 29.07 27.77
N GLN A 97 -0.80 29.51 27.13
CA GLN A 97 0.40 29.94 27.84
C GLN A 97 0.15 31.16 28.73
N LYS A 98 -0.70 32.10 28.30
CA LYS A 98 -1.09 33.26 29.13
C LYS A 98 -1.98 32.86 30.32
N LEU A 99 -2.86 31.88 30.15
CA LEU A 99 -3.71 31.36 31.24
C LEU A 99 -2.97 30.46 32.23
N GLY A 100 -1.93 29.75 31.77
CA GLY A 100 -1.10 28.87 32.60
C GLY A 100 -0.01 29.57 33.41
N LYS A 101 0.18 30.89 33.23
CA LYS A 101 1.00 31.73 34.13
C LYS A 101 0.11 32.24 35.28
N LYS A 102 -0.07 31.40 36.30
CA LYS A 102 -0.44 31.82 37.66
C LYS A 102 0.62 31.32 38.61
#